data_AF-C3YCV9-F1
#
_entry.id   AF-C3YCV9-F1
#
_cell.length_a   1.000
_cell.length_b   1.000
_cell.length_c   1.000
_cell.angle_alpha   90.00
_cell.angle_beta   90.00
_cell.angle_gamma   90.00
#
_symmetry.space_group_name_H-M   'P 1'
#
loop_
_entity.id
_entity.type
_entity.pdbx_description
1 polymer ?
#
loop_
_entity_poly.entity_id
_entity_poly.type
_entity_poly.pdbx_seq_one_letter_code
_entity_poly.pdbx_strand_id
1 'polypeptide(L)'
;MALHHSVVGLVCLLAFCLSVQGFSDRNRAQAKIKSLLEKIEDILSLVGEDTGHGDNKVLRQPATDPLYGYFSAVAGADGQIDAPELQRCLTSSGISGTYQPFSLETSRIMISMLDRDYSGKMGFNEFKELWATLNQWKTTFMQYDRDRSGTVEPHELQAALTSWGYRLSPQALNIIVKRYGVDGKIKFDDFVACAIRLRMLTDHFRRRDTSGTGHANFAYDDFIQVAMNS
;
A
#
# COMPACT_ATOMS: atom_id res chain seq x y z
N MET A 1 -5.06 23.46 -2.69
CA MET A 1 -4.62 22.20 -3.33
C MET A 1 -3.66 21.36 -2.51
N ALA A 2 -2.57 21.91 -1.94
CA ALA A 2 -1.61 21.12 -1.14
C ALA A 2 -2.22 20.45 0.12
N LEU A 3 -3.11 21.15 0.83
CA LEU A 3 -3.83 20.58 1.99
C LEU A 3 -4.70 19.37 1.63
N HIS A 4 -5.35 19.37 0.47
CA HIS A 4 -6.24 18.28 0.05
C HIS A 4 -5.45 16.99 -0.24
N HIS A 5 -4.25 17.09 -0.80
CA HIS A 5 -3.36 15.93 -0.99
C HIS A 5 -2.82 15.37 0.33
N SER A 6 -2.48 16.21 1.30
CA SER A 6 -2.09 15.77 2.65
C SER A 6 -3.24 15.07 3.38
N VAL A 7 -4.48 15.54 3.22
CA VAL A 7 -5.67 14.91 3.85
C VAL A 7 -5.95 13.54 3.25
N VAL A 8 -5.92 13.39 1.91
CA VAL A 8 -6.12 12.07 1.26
C VAL A 8 -5.04 11.07 1.68
N GLY A 9 -3.78 11.50 1.77
CA GLY A 9 -2.69 10.66 2.30
C GLY A 9 -2.92 10.24 3.76
N LEU A 10 -3.44 11.14 4.60
CA LEU A 10 -3.81 10.84 5.99
C LEU A 10 -4.96 9.83 6.07
N VAL A 11 -5.97 9.94 5.20
CA VAL A 11 -7.11 9.00 5.15
C VAL A 11 -6.66 7.60 4.72
N CYS A 12 -5.75 7.48 3.74
CA CYS A 12 -5.17 6.20 3.36
C CYS A 12 -4.31 5.59 4.47
N LEU A 13 -3.52 6.41 5.18
CA LEU A 13 -2.74 6.00 6.34
C LEU A 13 -3.64 5.48 7.46
N LEU A 14 -4.77 6.15 7.70
CA LEU A 14 -5.77 5.74 8.69
C LEU A 14 -6.50 4.46 8.28
N ALA A 15 -6.85 4.30 7.00
CA ALA A 15 -7.45 3.07 6.49
C ALA A 15 -6.48 1.88 6.58
N PHE A 16 -5.20 2.10 6.30
CA PHE A 16 -4.15 1.11 6.49
C PHE A 16 -3.98 0.76 7.99
N CYS A 17 -3.86 1.74 8.88
CA CYS A 17 -3.77 1.50 10.32
C CYS A 17 -5.01 0.77 10.88
N LEU A 18 -6.21 1.12 10.40
CA LEU A 18 -7.47 0.48 10.78
C LEU A 18 -7.57 -0.95 10.26
N SER A 19 -7.03 -1.21 9.06
CA SER A 19 -6.91 -2.58 8.59
C SER A 19 -6.08 -3.35 9.61
N VAL A 20 -4.93 -2.80 10.07
CA VAL A 20 -3.94 -3.57 10.84
C VAL A 20 -4.32 -3.85 12.31
N GLN A 21 -5.18 -3.04 12.94
CA GLN A 21 -5.54 -3.20 14.36
C GLN A 21 -6.55 -4.32 14.65
N GLY A 22 -6.29 -5.09 15.72
CA GLY A 22 -7.20 -6.10 16.29
C GLY A 22 -8.47 -5.49 16.90
N PHE A 23 -9.55 -6.28 16.96
CA PHE A 23 -10.93 -5.82 17.19
C PHE A 23 -11.15 -4.99 18.47
N SER A 24 -10.41 -5.28 19.55
CA SER A 24 -10.52 -4.57 20.84
C SER A 24 -10.02 -3.12 20.78
N ASP A 25 -8.94 -2.86 20.05
CA ASP A 25 -8.45 -1.50 19.80
C ASP A 25 -9.22 -0.80 18.68
N ARG A 26 -9.89 -1.57 17.80
CA ARG A 26 -10.60 -1.06 16.61
C ARG A 26 -11.78 -0.16 16.98
N ASN A 27 -12.56 -0.46 18.02
CA ASN A 27 -13.67 0.42 18.45
C ASN A 27 -13.19 1.74 19.04
N ARG A 28 -12.10 1.71 19.82
CA ARG A 28 -11.51 2.90 20.42
C ARG A 28 -10.76 3.76 19.40
N ALA A 29 -10.09 3.11 18.45
CA ALA A 29 -9.45 3.75 17.31
C ALA A 29 -10.48 4.34 16.36
N GLN A 30 -11.56 3.61 16.00
CA GLN A 30 -12.65 4.15 15.18
C GLN A 30 -13.35 5.34 15.82
N ALA A 31 -13.58 5.33 17.14
CA ALA A 31 -14.17 6.49 17.82
C ALA A 31 -13.24 7.72 17.79
N LYS A 32 -11.93 7.53 18.02
CA LYS A 32 -10.94 8.60 17.92
C LYS A 32 -10.78 9.12 16.48
N ILE A 33 -10.86 8.23 15.50
CA ILE A 33 -10.74 8.55 14.07
C ILE A 33 -11.99 9.27 13.58
N LYS A 34 -13.20 8.84 13.98
CA LYS A 34 -14.44 9.56 13.68
C LYS A 34 -14.39 10.98 14.25
N SER A 35 -13.93 11.13 15.50
CA SER A 35 -13.74 12.45 16.11
C SER A 35 -12.67 13.30 15.41
N LEU A 36 -11.61 12.70 14.88
CA LEU A 36 -10.58 13.42 14.10
C LEU A 36 -11.10 13.81 12.71
N LEU A 37 -11.91 12.97 12.06
CA LEU A 37 -12.54 13.26 10.78
C LEU A 37 -13.57 14.39 10.92
N GLU A 38 -14.44 14.34 11.93
CA GLU A 38 -15.38 15.44 12.25
C GLU A 38 -14.63 16.76 12.50
N LYS A 39 -13.51 16.72 13.24
CA LYS A 39 -12.67 17.91 13.46
C LYS A 39 -11.98 18.41 12.18
N ILE A 40 -11.62 17.52 11.26
CA ILE A 40 -11.03 17.89 9.97
C ILE A 40 -12.11 18.50 9.06
N GLU A 41 -13.33 17.96 9.06
CA GLU A 41 -14.49 18.53 8.35
C GLU A 41 -14.85 19.91 8.90
N ASP A 42 -14.84 20.10 10.21
CA ASP A 42 -15.03 21.42 10.85
C ASP A 42 -13.95 22.42 10.41
N ILE A 43 -12.68 22.01 10.40
CA ILE A 43 -11.56 22.87 9.94
C ILE A 43 -11.70 23.22 8.45
N LEU A 44 -12.17 22.28 7.62
CA LEU A 44 -12.43 22.53 6.20
C LEU A 44 -13.63 23.47 6.00
N SER A 45 -14.66 23.38 6.85
CA SER A 45 -15.83 24.28 6.80
C SER A 45 -15.50 25.73 7.19
N LEU A 46 -14.46 25.94 8.01
CA LEU A 46 -13.96 27.26 8.41
C LEU A 46 -13.14 27.95 7.31
N VAL A 47 -12.68 27.19 6.31
CA VAL A 47 -12.04 27.70 5.10
C VAL A 47 -13.11 27.80 4.02
N GLY A 48 -14.01 28.79 4.15
CA GLY A 48 -15.16 28.92 3.27
C GLY A 48 -14.79 28.94 1.78
N GLU A 49 -15.40 28.05 0.99
CA GLU A 49 -15.57 28.25 -0.45
C GLU A 49 -16.94 28.90 -0.66
N ASP A 50 -16.90 30.10 -1.25
CA ASP A 50 -18.08 30.81 -1.71
C ASP A 50 -18.83 30.01 -2.78
N THR A 51 -20.14 30.20 -2.75
CA THR A 51 -21.23 29.41 -3.32
C THR A 51 -21.14 28.94 -4.79
N GLY A 52 -21.64 27.72 -5.05
CA GLY A 52 -22.06 27.26 -6.38
C GLY A 52 -22.77 25.90 -6.37
N HIS A 53 -24.10 25.92 -6.30
CA HIS A 53 -25.07 24.81 -6.25
C HIS A 53 -24.91 23.70 -7.31
N GLY A 54 -25.20 22.44 -6.92
CA GLY A 54 -25.67 21.39 -7.84
C GLY A 54 -25.25 19.98 -7.46
N ASP A 55 -26.18 19.23 -6.87
CA ASP A 55 -26.07 17.80 -6.58
C ASP A 55 -25.68 16.98 -7.82
N ASN A 56 -24.40 16.60 -7.91
CA ASN A 56 -23.99 15.48 -8.73
C ASN A 56 -22.76 14.85 -8.08
N LYS A 57 -22.87 13.57 -7.72
CA LYS A 57 -21.76 12.78 -7.19
C LYS A 57 -20.84 12.46 -8.37
N VAL A 58 -20.12 13.48 -8.86
CA VAL A 58 -19.21 13.37 -9.99
C VAL A 58 -18.06 12.48 -9.56
N LEU A 59 -18.02 11.26 -10.08
CA LEU A 59 -16.80 10.45 -10.17
C LEU A 59 -15.76 11.36 -10.84
N ARG A 60 -14.81 11.90 -10.06
CA ARG A 60 -13.80 12.83 -10.56
C ARG A 60 -13.14 12.20 -11.78
N GLN A 61 -13.26 12.88 -12.92
CA GLN A 61 -12.73 12.39 -14.19
C GLN A 61 -11.22 12.20 -14.09
N PRO A 62 -10.66 11.08 -14.60
CA PRO A 62 -9.23 10.78 -14.55
C PRO A 62 -8.36 11.92 -15.08
N ALA A 63 -8.83 12.62 -16.12
CA ALA A 63 -8.12 13.70 -16.82
C ALA A 63 -7.73 14.91 -15.95
N THR A 64 -8.31 15.08 -14.76
CA THR A 64 -8.00 16.21 -13.86
C THR A 64 -6.97 15.87 -12.78
N ASP A 65 -6.58 14.60 -12.67
CA ASP A 65 -5.60 14.16 -11.68
C ASP A 65 -4.17 14.39 -12.22
N PRO A 66 -3.28 15.05 -11.47
CA PRO A 66 -1.92 15.32 -11.92
C PRO A 66 -1.11 14.04 -12.23
N LEU A 67 -1.50 12.87 -11.68
CA LEU A 67 -0.87 11.59 -11.99
C LEU A 67 -1.39 10.96 -13.31
N TYR A 68 -2.52 11.42 -13.84
CA TYR A 68 -3.14 10.79 -15.02
C TYR A 68 -2.31 10.99 -16.28
N GLY A 69 -1.70 12.17 -16.47
CA GLY A 69 -0.79 12.40 -17.60
C GLY A 69 0.41 11.46 -17.56
N TYR A 70 0.94 11.19 -16.37
CA TYR A 70 2.04 10.25 -16.18
C TYR A 70 1.61 8.80 -16.43
N PHE A 71 0.46 8.39 -15.86
CA PHE A 71 -0.14 7.08 -16.13
C PHE A 71 -0.37 6.85 -17.62
N SER A 72 -0.99 7.80 -18.31
CA SER A 72 -1.31 7.68 -19.74
C SER A 72 -0.06 7.56 -20.61
N ALA A 73 1.05 8.19 -20.22
CA ALA A 73 2.31 8.06 -20.93
C ALA A 73 2.94 6.66 -20.77
N VAL A 74 2.67 6.00 -19.65
CA VAL A 74 3.19 4.65 -19.34
C VAL A 74 2.30 3.55 -19.92
N ALA A 75 0.98 3.71 -19.79
CA ALA A 75 -0.04 2.74 -20.24
C ALA A 75 -0.19 2.67 -21.77
N GLY A 76 0.34 3.66 -22.51
CA GLY A 76 0.30 3.64 -23.97
C GLY A 76 -1.13 3.55 -24.53
N ALA A 77 -1.30 2.71 -25.57
CA ALA A 77 -2.52 2.67 -26.37
C ALA A 77 -3.64 1.78 -25.80
N ASP A 78 -3.31 0.80 -24.96
CA ASP A 78 -4.31 -0.11 -24.37
C ASP A 78 -4.95 0.46 -23.09
N GLY A 79 -4.39 1.55 -22.56
CA GLY A 79 -4.91 2.27 -21.41
C GLY A 79 -4.75 1.52 -20.08
N GLN A 80 -3.89 0.50 -20.05
CA GLN A 80 -3.54 -0.26 -18.83
C GLN A 80 -2.01 -0.40 -18.75
N ILE A 81 -1.48 -0.65 -17.56
CA ILE A 81 -0.04 -0.82 -17.34
C ILE A 81 0.28 -2.29 -17.11
N ASP A 82 1.16 -2.86 -17.93
CA ASP A 82 1.72 -4.20 -17.71
C ASP A 82 2.97 -4.20 -16.82
N ALA A 83 3.46 -5.38 -16.42
CA ALA A 83 4.60 -5.48 -15.50
C ALA A 83 5.90 -4.86 -16.06
N PRO A 84 6.29 -5.10 -17.34
CA PRO A 84 7.40 -4.38 -17.96
C PRO A 84 7.25 -2.85 -17.98
N GLU A 85 6.06 -2.34 -18.29
CA GLU A 85 5.74 -0.91 -18.29
C GLU A 85 5.84 -0.32 -16.89
N LEU A 86 5.30 -1.01 -15.88
CA LEU A 86 5.41 -0.62 -14.49
C LEU A 86 6.88 -0.59 -14.03
N GLN A 87 7.67 -1.61 -14.37
CA GLN A 87 9.08 -1.67 -14.01
C GLN A 87 9.86 -0.46 -14.57
N ARG A 88 9.65 -0.17 -15.86
CA ARG A 88 10.27 1.00 -16.51
C ARG A 88 9.81 2.29 -15.86
N CYS A 89 8.51 2.44 -15.63
CA CYS A 89 7.92 3.60 -14.96
C CYS A 89 8.54 3.85 -13.57
N LEU A 90 8.58 2.82 -12.72
CA LEU A 90 9.14 2.94 -11.38
C LEU A 90 10.64 3.26 -11.41
N THR A 91 11.36 2.70 -12.38
CA THR A 91 12.79 3.02 -12.57
C THR A 91 12.98 4.47 -12.99
N SER A 92 12.26 4.92 -14.02
CA SER A 92 12.35 6.29 -14.56
C SER A 92 11.82 7.36 -13.59
N SER A 93 10.88 7.01 -12.71
CA SER A 93 10.37 7.93 -11.70
C SER A 93 11.39 8.32 -10.63
N GLY A 94 12.48 7.56 -10.49
CA GLY A 94 13.42 7.73 -9.38
C GLY A 94 12.79 7.40 -8.01
N ILE A 95 11.67 6.67 -7.97
CA ILE A 95 11.07 6.26 -6.69
C ILE A 95 11.99 5.31 -5.93
N SER A 96 12.81 4.51 -6.63
CA SER A 96 13.92 3.77 -6.01
C SER A 96 15.06 4.68 -5.52
N GLY A 97 15.14 5.93 -5.99
CA GLY A 97 16.17 6.88 -5.56
C GLY A 97 17.56 6.37 -5.92
N THR A 98 18.44 6.25 -4.91
CA THR A 98 19.78 5.68 -5.05
C THR A 98 19.80 4.14 -4.94
N TYR A 99 18.66 3.52 -4.67
CA TYR A 99 18.54 2.07 -4.55
C TYR A 99 18.42 1.41 -5.93
N GLN A 100 18.64 0.09 -5.96
CA GLN A 100 18.58 -0.69 -7.20
C GLN A 100 17.20 -0.56 -7.87
N PRO A 101 17.12 -0.61 -9.21
CA PRO A 101 15.84 -0.64 -9.91
C PRO A 101 14.97 -1.81 -9.45
N PHE A 102 13.65 -1.63 -9.50
CA PHE A 102 12.72 -2.71 -9.19
C PHE A 102 12.89 -3.87 -10.15
N SER A 103 12.82 -5.10 -9.63
CA SER A 103 12.77 -6.29 -10.46
C SER A 103 11.42 -6.39 -11.21
N LEU A 104 11.42 -7.12 -12.32
CA LEU A 104 10.19 -7.41 -13.06
C LEU A 104 9.21 -8.23 -12.20
N GLU A 105 9.74 -9.11 -11.36
CA GLU A 105 8.94 -9.92 -10.46
C GLU A 105 8.23 -9.07 -9.40
N THR A 106 8.94 -8.12 -8.80
CA THR A 106 8.32 -7.15 -7.89
C THR A 106 7.22 -6.36 -8.58
N SER A 107 7.40 -6.02 -9.86
CA SER A 107 6.39 -5.31 -10.66
C SER A 107 5.14 -6.17 -10.90
N ARG A 108 5.28 -7.48 -11.16
CA ARG A 108 4.14 -8.41 -11.26
C ARG A 108 3.37 -8.51 -9.95
N ILE A 109 4.10 -8.65 -8.83
CA ILE A 109 3.52 -8.73 -7.50
C ILE A 109 2.75 -7.43 -7.16
N MET A 110 3.27 -6.26 -7.54
CA MET A 110 2.59 -4.97 -7.38
C MET A 110 1.26 -4.90 -8.15
N ILE A 111 1.23 -5.43 -9.37
CA ILE A 111 0.00 -5.49 -10.18
C ILE A 111 -0.99 -6.45 -9.53
N SER A 112 -0.58 -7.69 -9.25
CA SER A 112 -1.42 -8.73 -8.62
C SER A 112 -2.07 -8.28 -7.31
N MET A 113 -1.39 -7.42 -6.53
CA MET A 113 -1.93 -6.86 -5.29
C MET A 113 -3.14 -5.95 -5.48
N LEU A 114 -3.14 -5.16 -6.56
CA LEU A 114 -4.10 -4.08 -6.76
C LEU A 114 -5.06 -4.36 -7.92
N ASP A 115 -4.80 -5.40 -8.70
CA ASP A 115 -5.64 -5.92 -9.77
C ASP A 115 -6.97 -6.44 -9.20
N ARG A 116 -7.95 -5.54 -9.11
CA ARG A 116 -9.29 -5.83 -8.58
C ARG A 116 -10.20 -6.46 -9.62
N ASP A 117 -9.92 -6.20 -10.89
CA ASP A 117 -10.71 -6.66 -12.02
C ASP A 117 -10.15 -7.95 -12.66
N TYR A 118 -9.05 -8.48 -12.12
CA TYR A 118 -8.35 -9.68 -12.60
C TYR A 118 -7.92 -9.55 -14.06
N SER A 119 -7.63 -8.33 -14.52
CA SER A 119 -7.17 -8.07 -15.89
C SER A 119 -5.73 -8.50 -16.13
N GLY A 120 -4.96 -8.76 -15.06
CA GLY A 120 -3.52 -9.02 -15.12
C GLY A 120 -2.69 -7.78 -15.47
N LYS A 121 -3.35 -6.62 -15.52
CA LYS A 121 -2.78 -5.30 -15.83
C LYS A 121 -3.31 -4.29 -14.84
N MET A 122 -2.74 -3.08 -14.84
CA MET A 122 -3.05 -2.06 -13.86
C MET A 122 -3.75 -0.86 -14.50
N GLY A 123 -4.99 -0.60 -14.07
CA GLY A 123 -5.74 0.61 -14.43
C GLY A 123 -5.32 1.85 -13.64
N PHE A 124 -5.85 3.01 -14.00
CA PHE A 124 -5.45 4.29 -13.40
C PHE A 124 -5.69 4.36 -11.88
N ASN A 125 -6.85 3.89 -11.41
CA ASN A 125 -7.19 3.92 -9.99
C ASN A 125 -6.25 3.03 -9.16
N GLU A 126 -5.92 1.87 -9.70
CA GLU A 126 -4.98 0.91 -9.09
C GLU A 126 -3.57 1.48 -9.07
N PHE A 127 -3.14 2.10 -10.18
CA PHE A 127 -1.86 2.80 -10.26
C PHE A 127 -1.74 3.94 -9.23
N LYS A 128 -2.80 4.73 -9.05
CA LYS A 128 -2.82 5.81 -8.07
C LYS A 128 -2.69 5.27 -6.64
N GLU A 129 -3.37 4.17 -6.32
CA GLU A 129 -3.24 3.49 -5.03
C GLU A 129 -1.82 2.91 -4.83
N LEU A 130 -1.24 2.31 -5.88
CA LEU A 130 0.13 1.82 -5.85
C LEU A 130 1.11 2.95 -5.55
N TRP A 131 0.99 4.07 -6.26
CA TRP A 131 1.88 5.21 -6.13
C TRP A 131 1.88 5.80 -4.72
N ALA A 132 0.70 5.95 -4.11
CA ALA A 132 0.58 6.41 -2.73
C ALA A 132 1.25 5.43 -1.75
N THR A 133 1.02 4.13 -1.96
CA THR A 133 1.55 3.07 -1.10
C THR A 133 3.08 2.98 -1.19
N LEU A 134 3.65 3.07 -2.40
CA LEU A 134 5.10 3.04 -2.61
C LEU A 134 5.82 4.22 -1.95
N ASN A 135 5.25 5.43 -2.00
CA ASN A 135 5.83 6.58 -1.32
C ASN A 135 5.88 6.37 0.19
N GLN A 136 4.82 5.81 0.78
CA GLN A 136 4.79 5.49 2.21
C GLN A 136 5.84 4.43 2.59
N TRP A 137 5.97 3.36 1.80
CA TRP A 137 6.99 2.34 2.03
C TRP A 137 8.41 2.87 1.85
N LYS A 138 8.63 3.78 0.89
CA LYS A 138 9.91 4.47 0.72
C LYS A 138 10.26 5.29 1.96
N THR A 139 9.34 6.13 2.45
CA THR A 139 9.56 6.92 3.67
C THR A 139 9.84 6.02 4.87
N THR A 140 9.12 4.91 4.99
CA THR A 140 9.36 3.94 6.06
C THR A 140 10.74 3.31 5.92
N PHE A 141 11.10 2.84 4.72
CA PHE A 141 12.40 2.23 4.46
C PHE A 141 13.54 3.19 4.82
N MET A 142 13.47 4.45 4.37
CA MET A 142 14.46 5.48 4.70
C MET A 142 14.55 5.81 6.19
N GLN A 143 13.47 5.61 6.96
CA GLN A 143 13.48 5.81 8.41
C GLN A 143 14.28 4.72 9.13
N TYR A 144 14.28 3.51 8.58
CA TYR A 144 14.94 2.34 9.15
C TYR A 144 16.34 2.11 8.58
N ASP A 145 16.57 2.36 7.29
CA ASP A 145 17.89 2.38 6.62
C ASP A 145 18.70 3.63 7.02
N ARG A 146 18.99 3.77 8.32
CA ARG A 146 19.60 4.98 8.90
C ARG A 146 21.03 5.21 8.41
N ASP A 147 21.74 4.12 8.14
CA ASP A 147 23.10 4.16 7.61
C ASP A 147 23.15 4.34 6.09
N ARG A 148 21.98 4.33 5.42
CA ARG A 148 21.83 4.42 3.96
C ARG A 148 22.57 3.30 3.23
N SER A 149 22.65 2.11 3.85
CA SER A 149 23.21 0.92 3.23
C SER A 149 22.41 0.46 2.01
N GLY A 150 21.14 0.89 1.90
CA GLY A 150 20.21 0.40 0.88
C GLY A 150 19.67 -0.99 1.16
N THR A 151 19.82 -1.43 2.41
CA THR A 151 19.28 -2.68 2.91
C THR A 151 18.70 -2.47 4.30
N VAL A 152 17.71 -3.29 4.67
CA VAL A 152 17.26 -3.39 6.05
C VAL A 152 17.68 -4.72 6.65
N GLU A 153 18.12 -4.66 7.90
CA GLU A 153 18.46 -5.81 8.71
C GLU A 153 17.22 -6.42 9.40
N PRO A 154 17.28 -7.66 9.93
CA PRO A 154 16.11 -8.32 10.50
C PRO A 154 15.44 -7.54 11.65
N HIS A 155 16.24 -6.85 12.47
CA HIS A 155 15.74 -6.06 13.59
C HIS A 155 15.03 -4.78 13.13
N GLU A 156 15.50 -4.17 12.03
CA GLU A 156 14.88 -3.01 11.38
C GLU A 156 13.57 -3.39 10.70
N LEU A 157 13.56 -4.54 9.99
CA LEU A 157 12.33 -5.10 9.43
C LEU A 157 11.30 -5.35 10.53
N GLN A 158 11.70 -5.93 11.67
CA GLN A 158 10.79 -6.15 12.80
C GLN A 158 10.18 -4.84 13.29
N ALA A 159 10.98 -3.79 13.44
CA ALA A 159 10.52 -2.48 13.88
C ALA A 159 9.56 -1.84 12.86
N ALA A 160 9.84 -1.95 11.56
CA ALA A 160 8.98 -1.48 10.48
C ALA A 160 7.63 -2.21 10.46
N LEU A 161 7.64 -3.54 10.51
CA LEU A 161 6.42 -4.33 10.55
C LEU A 161 5.60 -4.02 11.81
N THR A 162 6.26 -3.83 12.96
CA THR A 162 5.61 -3.46 14.23
C THR A 162 4.94 -2.10 14.15
N SER A 163 5.58 -1.11 13.50
CA SER A 163 5.01 0.24 13.34
C SER A 163 3.83 0.26 12.37
N TRP A 164 3.82 -0.64 11.39
CA TRP A 164 2.64 -0.89 10.55
C TRP A 164 1.54 -1.69 11.26
N GLY A 165 1.78 -2.17 12.48
CA GLY A 165 0.80 -2.85 13.33
C GLY A 165 0.88 -4.39 13.29
N TYR A 166 1.82 -4.96 12.54
CA TYR A 166 2.03 -6.41 12.54
C TYR A 166 2.62 -6.87 13.87
N ARG A 167 2.25 -8.10 14.28
CA ARG A 167 2.74 -8.78 15.48
C ARG A 167 3.13 -10.21 15.11
N LEU A 168 4.24 -10.32 14.37
CA LEU A 168 4.73 -11.61 13.88
C LEU A 168 5.59 -12.28 14.97
N SER A 169 5.51 -13.61 15.04
CA SER A 169 6.44 -14.38 15.87
C SER A 169 7.86 -14.32 15.30
N PRO A 170 8.90 -14.51 16.14
CA PRO A 170 10.28 -14.57 15.66
C PRO A 170 10.50 -15.59 14.54
N GLN A 171 9.81 -16.73 14.60
CA GLN A 171 9.86 -17.77 13.58
C GLN A 171 9.29 -17.29 12.24
N ALA A 172 8.13 -16.61 12.25
CA ALA A 172 7.52 -16.08 11.04
C ALA A 172 8.38 -14.97 10.43
N LEU A 173 8.94 -14.10 11.26
CA LEU A 173 9.88 -13.06 10.81
C LEU A 173 11.12 -13.67 10.14
N ASN A 174 11.71 -14.72 10.72
CA ASN A 174 12.87 -15.38 10.13
C ASN A 174 12.57 -16.01 8.76
N ILE A 175 11.37 -16.55 8.56
CA ILE A 175 10.93 -17.06 7.24
C ILE A 175 10.90 -15.91 6.23
N ILE A 176 10.36 -14.75 6.61
CA ILE A 176 10.30 -13.56 5.76
C ILE A 176 11.71 -13.11 5.37
N VAL A 177 12.61 -12.98 6.36
CA VAL A 177 14.01 -12.59 6.12
C VAL A 177 14.72 -13.57 5.19
N LYS A 178 14.52 -14.88 5.35
CA LYS A 178 15.10 -15.87 4.44
C LYS A 178 14.52 -15.83 3.03
N ARG A 179 13.25 -15.45 2.89
CA ARG A 179 12.56 -15.44 1.60
C ARG A 179 12.92 -14.23 0.74
N TYR A 180 13.14 -13.08 1.38
CA TYR A 180 13.34 -11.78 0.73
C TYR A 180 14.74 -11.20 0.95
N GLY A 181 15.53 -11.76 1.86
CA GLY A 181 16.88 -11.29 2.15
C GLY A 181 17.95 -12.13 1.47
N VAL A 182 19.05 -11.47 1.11
CA VAL A 182 20.33 -12.10 0.73
C VAL A 182 21.31 -11.80 1.87
N ASP A 183 21.94 -12.84 2.42
CA ASP A 183 22.83 -12.72 3.60
C ASP A 183 22.16 -12.03 4.81
N GLY A 184 20.86 -12.23 4.97
CA GLY A 184 20.06 -11.65 6.06
C GLY A 184 19.70 -10.17 5.87
N LYS A 185 20.09 -9.56 4.75
CA LYS A 185 19.81 -8.16 4.40
C LYS A 185 18.77 -8.09 3.29
N ILE A 186 17.77 -7.25 3.46
CA ILE A 186 16.65 -7.10 2.52
C ILE A 186 16.81 -5.77 1.78
N LYS A 187 16.88 -5.81 0.45
CA LYS A 187 16.96 -4.60 -0.38
C LYS A 187 15.61 -3.89 -0.45
N PHE A 188 15.60 -2.65 -0.93
CA PHE A 188 14.37 -1.86 -1.02
C PHE A 188 13.27 -2.54 -1.86
N ASP A 189 13.62 -3.09 -3.02
CA ASP A 189 12.67 -3.80 -3.89
C ASP A 189 12.11 -5.06 -3.24
N ASP A 190 12.96 -5.84 -2.56
CA ASP A 190 12.56 -7.02 -1.79
C ASP A 190 11.70 -6.66 -0.57
N PHE A 191 12.00 -5.54 0.09
CA PHE A 191 11.20 -5.01 1.20
C PHE A 191 9.80 -4.62 0.73
N VAL A 192 9.70 -3.98 -0.43
CA VAL A 192 8.42 -3.64 -1.06
C VAL A 192 7.65 -4.92 -1.44
N ALA A 193 8.32 -5.90 -2.06
CA ALA A 193 7.70 -7.20 -2.40
C ALA A 193 7.15 -7.92 -1.16
N CYS A 194 7.91 -7.89 -0.05
CA CYS A 194 7.51 -8.42 1.24
C CYS A 194 6.28 -7.69 1.80
N ALA A 195 6.30 -6.35 1.82
CA ALA A 195 5.21 -5.53 2.34
C ALA A 195 3.90 -5.75 1.57
N ILE A 196 3.98 -5.87 0.24
CA ILE A 196 2.85 -6.19 -0.63
C ILE A 196 2.27 -7.55 -0.27
N ARG A 197 3.10 -8.59 -0.24
CA ARG A 197 2.63 -9.96 0.00
C ARG A 197 2.05 -10.11 1.40
N LEU A 198 2.66 -9.48 2.40
CA LEU A 198 2.12 -9.43 3.76
C LEU A 198 0.74 -8.76 3.79
N ARG A 199 0.58 -7.62 3.09
CA ARG A 199 -0.71 -6.93 3.02
C ARG A 199 -1.79 -7.80 2.37
N MET A 200 -1.51 -8.40 1.21
CA MET A 200 -2.45 -9.30 0.53
C MET A 200 -2.87 -10.46 1.44
N LEU A 201 -1.91 -11.20 2.00
CA LEU A 201 -2.20 -12.35 2.87
C LEU A 201 -3.02 -11.92 4.09
N THR A 202 -2.74 -10.75 4.65
CA THR A 202 -3.46 -10.20 5.80
C THR A 202 -4.89 -9.80 5.43
N ASP A 203 -5.10 -9.20 4.27
CA ASP A 203 -6.44 -8.85 3.78
C ASP A 203 -7.28 -10.11 3.54
N HIS A 204 -6.69 -11.15 2.92
CA HIS A 204 -7.35 -12.45 2.75
C HIS A 204 -7.67 -13.13 4.08
N PHE A 205 -6.77 -13.08 5.04
CA PHE A 205 -6.96 -13.62 6.38
C PHE A 205 -8.10 -12.90 7.11
N ARG A 206 -8.11 -11.56 7.11
CA ARG A 206 -9.11 -10.75 7.82
C ARG A 206 -10.51 -10.86 7.27
N ARG A 207 -10.66 -11.05 5.95
CA ARG A 207 -11.98 -11.31 5.35
C ARG A 207 -12.64 -12.58 5.90
N ARG A 208 -11.83 -13.53 6.42
CA ARG A 208 -12.29 -14.80 7.00
C ARG A 208 -12.31 -14.78 8.54
N ASP A 209 -11.38 -14.09 9.18
CA ASP A 209 -11.41 -13.85 10.63
C ASP A 209 -12.36 -12.68 10.97
N THR A 210 -13.64 -12.87 10.68
CA THR A 210 -14.70 -11.88 10.97
C THR A 210 -14.85 -11.60 12.48
N SER A 211 -14.47 -12.58 13.30
CA SER A 211 -14.48 -12.49 14.77
C SER A 211 -13.26 -11.79 15.39
N GLY A 212 -12.20 -11.57 14.61
CA GLY A 212 -10.95 -11.00 15.11
C GLY A 212 -10.24 -11.86 16.16
N THR A 213 -10.38 -13.19 16.10
CA THR A 213 -9.81 -14.14 17.06
C THR A 213 -8.37 -14.53 16.75
N GLY A 214 -7.84 -14.07 15.61
CA GLY A 214 -6.54 -14.51 15.11
C GLY A 214 -6.56 -15.91 14.49
N HIS A 215 -7.75 -16.45 14.21
CA HIS A 215 -7.95 -17.74 13.55
C HIS A 215 -8.90 -17.58 12.36
N ALA A 216 -8.58 -18.21 11.24
CA ALA A 216 -9.41 -18.19 10.04
C ALA A 216 -9.50 -19.59 9.43
N ASN A 217 -10.71 -19.97 9.01
CA ASN A 217 -10.94 -21.23 8.31
C ASN A 217 -10.82 -20.99 6.80
N PHE A 218 -10.06 -21.85 6.13
CA PHE A 218 -9.91 -21.85 4.68
C PHE A 218 -10.35 -23.21 4.13
N ALA A 219 -11.21 -23.19 3.11
CA ALA A 219 -11.37 -24.36 2.25
C ALA A 219 -10.04 -24.60 1.52
N TYR A 220 -9.73 -25.84 1.15
CA TYR A 220 -8.43 -26.17 0.55
C TYR A 220 -8.15 -25.38 -0.72
N ASP A 221 -9.08 -25.35 -1.68
CA ASP A 221 -8.90 -24.63 -2.95
C ASP A 221 -8.73 -23.12 -2.73
N ASP A 222 -9.46 -22.58 -1.76
CA ASP A 222 -9.37 -21.17 -1.36
C ASP A 222 -8.01 -20.84 -0.73
N PHE A 223 -7.50 -21.75 0.12
CA PHE A 223 -6.13 -21.65 0.63
C PHE A 223 -5.10 -21.68 -0.51
N ILE A 224 -5.26 -22.58 -1.49
CA ILE A 224 -4.36 -22.66 -2.65
C ILE A 224 -4.41 -21.36 -3.46
N GLN A 225 -5.59 -20.80 -3.72
CA GLN A 225 -5.72 -19.52 -4.43
C GLN A 225 -5.00 -18.39 -3.67
N VAL A 226 -5.19 -18.29 -2.36
CA VAL A 226 -4.53 -17.25 -1.54
C VAL A 226 -3.01 -17.45 -1.48
N ALA A 227 -2.53 -18.69 -1.37
CA ALA A 227 -1.11 -18.99 -1.24
C ALA A 227 -0.35 -18.88 -2.57
N MET A 228 -1.00 -19.23 -3.69
CA MET A 228 -0.37 -19.32 -5.01
C MET A 228 -0.53 -18.08 -5.87
N ASN A 229 -1.51 -17.21 -5.62
CA ASN A 229 -1.62 -15.93 -6.33
C ASN A 229 -0.38 -15.07 -5.99
N SER A 230 0.62 -15.12 -6.86
CA SER A 230 1.97 -14.55 -6.72
C SER A 230 2.29 -13.74 -7.96
#